data_AF-M6RFZ3-F1
#
_entry.id   AF-M6RFZ3-F1
#
_cell.length_a   1.000
_cell.length_b   1.000
_cell.length_c   1.000
_cell.angle_alpha   90.00
_cell.angle_beta   90.00
_cell.angle_gamma   90.00
#
_symmetry.space_group_name_H-M   'P 1'
#
loop_
_entity.id
_entity.type
_entity.pdbx_description
1 polymer ?
#
loop_
_entity_poly.entity_id
_entity_poly.type
_entity_poly.pdbx_seq_one_letter_code
_entity_poly.pdbx_strand_id
1 'polypeptide(L)'
;MNSLPNVSVNMAMTLDGKVSRPDGRWYGLSSRNDKKRMDEIRSKAEVLILGKNSILNDDPVVHLRYVDNVQDPRPVILVRSGTIPKDKKVFRFSKIPPLIFV
;
A
#
# COMPACT_ATOMS: atom_id res chain seq x y z
N MET A 1 10.66 -25.11 10.91
CA MET A 1 10.58 -23.88 10.09
C MET A 1 9.10 -23.59 9.87
N ASN A 2 8.61 -22.41 10.27
CA ASN A 2 7.26 -21.98 9.90
C ASN A 2 7.26 -21.66 8.41
N SER A 3 6.39 -22.29 7.63
CA SER A 3 6.25 -22.10 6.18
C SER A 3 5.45 -20.85 5.81
N LEU A 4 4.99 -20.09 6.80
CA LEU A 4 4.18 -18.89 6.60
C LEU A 4 5.06 -17.64 6.54
N PRO A 5 4.72 -16.66 5.67
CA PRO A 5 5.45 -15.40 5.58
C PRO A 5 5.33 -14.59 6.88
N ASN A 6 6.35 -13.78 7.16
CA ASN A 6 6.25 -12.75 8.20
C ASN A 6 5.36 -11.61 7.69
N VAL A 7 4.35 -11.25 8.48
CA VAL A 7 3.39 -10.20 8.12
C VAL A 7 3.50 -9.06 9.12
N SER A 8 3.70 -7.85 8.59
CA SER A 8 3.66 -6.61 9.36
C SER A 8 2.53 -5.71 8.87
N VAL A 9 1.95 -4.94 9.78
CA VAL A 9 0.89 -3.98 9.48
C VAL A 9 1.32 -2.61 9.96
N ASN A 10 1.26 -1.62 9.06
CA ASN A 10 1.51 -0.22 9.37
C ASN A 10 0.21 0.58 9.23
N MET A 11 -0.11 1.40 10.22
CA MET A 11 -1.36 2.18 10.24
C MET A 11 -1.09 3.63 10.65
N ALA A 12 -1.77 4.56 9.97
CA ALA A 12 -1.89 5.94 10.40
C ALA A 12 -3.36 6.21 10.77
N MET A 13 -3.58 6.80 11.94
CA MET A 13 -4.91 7.04 12.49
C MET A 13 -4.96 8.33 13.29
N THR A 14 -6.15 8.88 13.47
CA THR A 14 -6.41 9.97 14.42
C THR A 14 -6.19 9.50 15.86
N LEU A 15 -6.13 10.44 16.81
CA LEU A 15 -5.96 10.13 18.22
C LEU A 15 -7.09 9.23 18.78
N ASP A 16 -8.30 9.37 18.26
CA ASP A 16 -9.48 8.56 18.58
C ASP A 16 -9.62 7.30 17.69
N GLY A 17 -8.58 6.94 16.94
CA GLY A 17 -8.48 5.65 16.24
C GLY A 17 -9.18 5.57 14.88
N LYS A 18 -9.47 6.70 14.22
CA LYS A 18 -10.10 6.73 12.89
C LYS A 18 -9.04 6.72 11.79
N VAL A 19 -9.25 5.87 10.78
CA VAL A 19 -8.33 5.69 9.63
C VAL A 19 -8.85 6.31 8.33
N SER A 20 -10.15 6.57 8.23
CA SER A 20 -10.79 7.19 7.08
C SER A 20 -11.92 8.13 7.50
N ARG A 21 -12.20 9.12 6.66
CA ARG A 21 -13.33 10.03 6.82
C ARG A 21 -14.66 9.28 6.64
N PRO A 22 -15.78 9.82 7.13
CA PRO A 22 -17.11 9.24 6.91
C PRO A 22 -17.48 9.08 5.42
N ASP A 23 -16.92 9.92 4.55
CA ASP A 23 -17.10 9.84 3.08
C ASP A 23 -16.16 8.81 2.42
N GLY A 24 -15.40 8.05 3.21
CA GLY A 24 -14.47 7.02 2.74
C GLY A 24 -13.12 7.54 2.23
N ARG A 25 -12.88 8.85 2.26
CA ARG A 25 -11.61 9.45 1.84
C ARG A 25 -10.56 9.41 2.94
N TRP A 26 -9.29 9.42 2.54
CA TRP A 26 -8.18 9.56 3.48
C TRP A 26 -8.16 10.94 4.15
N TYR A 27 -7.84 10.98 5.46
CA TYR A 27 -7.74 12.20 6.26
C TYR A 27 -6.53 13.09 5.91
N GLY A 28 -5.52 12.57 5.23
CA GLY A 28 -4.27 13.32 4.99
C GLY A 28 -3.37 13.44 6.22
N LEU A 29 -3.48 12.52 7.19
CA LEU A 29 -2.80 12.59 8.50
C LEU A 29 -1.27 12.52 8.42
N SER A 30 -0.73 11.81 7.42
CA SER A 30 0.69 11.47 7.39
C SER A 30 1.56 12.66 6.96
N SER A 31 2.43 13.08 7.88
CA SER A 31 3.49 14.05 7.63
C SER A 31 4.54 13.52 6.66
N ARG A 32 5.51 14.36 6.30
CA ARG A 32 6.68 13.94 5.52
C ARG A 32 7.51 12.87 6.26
N ASN A 33 7.67 13.02 7.57
CA ASN A 33 8.42 12.07 8.39
C ASN A 33 7.72 10.71 8.45
N ASP A 34 6.38 10.70 8.53
CA ASP A 34 5.59 9.47 8.48
C ASP A 34 5.76 8.74 7.16
N LYS A 35 5.77 9.48 6.04
CA LYS A 35 5.99 8.90 4.70
C LYS A 35 7.40 8.32 4.55
N LYS A 36 8.42 8.99 5.11
CA LYS A 36 9.79 8.44 5.14
C LYS A 36 9.86 7.14 5.93
N ARG A 37 9.30 7.12 7.14
CA ARG A 37 9.23 5.92 7.98
C ARG A 37 8.45 4.78 7.30
N MET A 38 7.35 5.11 6.62
CA MET A 38 6.57 4.14 5.86
C MET A 38 7.42 3.49 4.76
N ASP A 39 8.22 4.27 4.04
CA ASP A 39 9.12 3.72 3.01
C ASP A 39 10.22 2.83 3.62
N GLU A 40 10.81 3.22 4.75
CA GLU A 40 11.78 2.39 5.48
C GLU A 40 11.18 1.07 6.00
N ILE A 41 9.88 1.05 6.33
CA ILE A 41 9.18 -0.20 6.69
C ILE A 41 8.94 -1.05 5.44
N ARG A 42 8.45 -0.44 4.37
CA ARG A 42 8.16 -1.13 3.10
C ARG A 42 9.41 -1.67 2.42
N SER A 43 10.56 -1.01 2.60
CA SER A 43 11.86 -1.44 2.05
C SER A 43 12.37 -2.76 2.61
N LYS A 44 11.78 -3.24 3.72
CA LYS A 44 12.12 -4.51 4.35
C LYS A 44 11.21 -5.66 3.91
N ALA A 45 10.17 -5.35 3.13
CA ALA A 45 9.18 -6.33 2.69
C ALA A 45 9.42 -6.69 1.22
N GLU A 46 9.21 -7.96 0.89
CA GLU A 46 9.23 -8.43 -0.51
C GLU A 46 7.90 -8.11 -1.23
N VAL A 47 6.82 -7.98 -0.46
CA VAL A 47 5.44 -7.83 -0.95
C VAL A 47 4.74 -6.69 -0.22
N LEU A 48 3.93 -5.93 -0.98
CA LEU A 48 3.02 -4.92 -0.45
C LEU A 48 1.57 -5.32 -0.76
N ILE A 49 0.80 -5.64 0.29
CA ILE A 49 -0.60 -6.06 0.15
C ILE A 49 -1.51 -4.84 0.08
N LEU A 50 -2.42 -4.83 -0.90
CA LEU A 50 -3.37 -3.74 -1.15
C LEU A 50 -4.78 -4.31 -1.34
N GLY A 51 -5.77 -3.68 -0.70
CA GLY A 51 -7.18 -3.98 -0.96
C GLY A 51 -7.72 -3.18 -2.14
N LYS A 52 -8.70 -3.75 -2.87
CA LYS A 52 -9.42 -3.04 -3.95
C LYS A 52 -9.86 -1.63 -3.56
N ASN A 53 -10.52 -1.47 -2.41
CA ASN A 53 -11.11 -0.17 -2.04
C ASN A 53 -10.05 0.90 -1.78
N SER A 54 -8.89 0.54 -1.21
CA SER A 54 -7.76 1.47 -1.07
C SER A 54 -7.23 1.93 -2.43
N ILE A 55 -7.18 1.04 -3.43
CA ILE A 55 -6.77 1.43 -4.79
C ILE A 55 -7.80 2.36 -5.43
N LEU A 56 -9.09 2.10 -5.22
CA LEU A 56 -10.16 2.94 -5.77
C LEU A 56 -10.17 4.34 -5.16
N ASN A 57 -10.06 4.43 -3.83
CA ASN A 57 -10.22 5.67 -3.08
C ASN A 57 -8.93 6.48 -2.97
N ASP A 58 -7.78 5.83 -2.80
CA ASP A 58 -6.51 6.52 -2.54
C ASP A 58 -5.57 6.54 -3.75
N ASP A 59 -5.77 5.61 -4.70
CA ASP A 59 -4.95 5.43 -5.91
C ASP A 59 -3.44 5.59 -5.62
N PRO A 60 -2.87 4.74 -4.74
CA PRO A 60 -1.54 4.94 -4.20
C PRO A 60 -0.43 4.62 -5.21
N VAL A 61 0.71 5.29 -5.03
CA VAL A 61 1.97 4.90 -5.68
C VAL A 61 2.69 3.92 -4.76
N VAL A 62 3.13 2.79 -5.30
CA VAL A 62 3.85 1.74 -4.53
C VAL A 62 5.36 1.92 -4.54
N HIS A 63 5.89 2.75 -5.45
CA HIS A 63 7.31 3.07 -5.55
C HIS A 63 7.79 3.80 -4.29
N LEU A 64 8.91 3.32 -3.73
CA LEU A 64 9.59 3.91 -2.58
C LEU A 64 10.31 5.20 -3.01
N ARG A 65 10.12 6.29 -2.25
CA ARG A 65 10.62 7.63 -2.58
C ARG A 65 11.74 8.12 -1.66
N TYR A 66 11.80 7.61 -0.44
CA TYR A 66 12.71 8.11 0.61
C TYR A 66 13.81 7.12 1.00
N VAL A 67 13.97 6.04 0.25
CA VAL A 67 15.04 5.04 0.43
C VAL A 67 15.69 4.75 -0.92
N ASP A 68 17.01 4.88 -0.96
CA ASP A 68 17.81 4.71 -2.18
C ASP A 68 18.32 3.28 -2.31
N ASN A 69 18.53 2.83 -3.55
CA ASN A 69 19.14 1.54 -3.88
C ASN A 69 18.42 0.30 -3.32
N VAL A 70 17.10 0.39 -3.07
CA VAL A 70 16.26 -0.74 -2.68
C VAL A 70 15.23 -1.06 -3.77
N GLN A 71 14.94 -2.35 -3.95
CA GLN A 71 13.89 -2.79 -4.86
C GLN A 71 12.50 -2.49 -4.28
N ASP A 72 11.58 -2.01 -5.10
CA ASP A 72 10.19 -1.82 -4.68
C ASP A 72 9.53 -3.17 -4.36
N PRO A 73 8.75 -3.27 -3.27
CA PRO A 73 8.01 -4.49 -2.96
C PRO A 73 7.00 -4.79 -4.06
N ARG A 74 6.81 -6.08 -4.39
CA ARG A 74 5.81 -6.48 -5.39
C ARG A 74 4.41 -6.22 -4.86
N PRO A 75 3.55 -5.49 -5.58
CA PRO A 75 2.17 -5.30 -5.16
C PRO A 75 1.38 -6.61 -5.27
N VAL A 76 0.68 -6.97 -4.20
CA VAL A 76 -0.29 -8.07 -4.17
C VAL A 76 -1.65 -7.47 -3.87
N ILE A 77 -2.57 -7.58 -4.82
CA ILE A 77 -3.86 -6.93 -4.78
C ILE A 77 -4.94 -7.96 -4.46
N LEU A 78 -5.69 -7.72 -3.39
CA LEU A 78 -6.79 -8.58 -2.95
C LEU A 78 -8.14 -8.03 -3.43
N VAL A 79 -8.87 -8.82 -4.21
CA VAL A 79 -10.09 -8.42 -4.91
C VAL A 79 -11.20 -9.44 -4.67
N ARG A 80 -11.99 -9.28 -3.59
CA ARG A 80 -13.12 -10.19 -3.33
C ARG A 80 -14.14 -10.32 -4.48
N SER A 81 -14.38 -9.23 -5.22
CA SER A 81 -15.32 -9.21 -6.35
C SER A 81 -15.11 -7.97 -7.24
N GLY A 82 -15.58 -8.04 -8.48
CA GLY A 82 -15.54 -6.92 -9.44
C GLY A 82 -14.16 -6.72 -10.06
N THR A 83 -13.94 -5.53 -10.64
CA THR A 83 -12.72 -5.19 -11.37
C THR A 83 -12.03 -3.96 -10.79
N ILE A 84 -10.76 -3.79 -11.13
CA ILE A 84 -9.99 -2.58 -10.84
C ILE A 84 -9.70 -1.89 -12.17
N PRO A 85 -9.95 -0.58 -12.30
CA PRO A 85 -9.58 0.18 -13.49
C PRO A 85 -8.09 0.05 -13.80
N LYS A 86 -7.75 -0.21 -15.06
CA LYS A 86 -6.36 -0.47 -15.51
C LYS A 86 -5.49 0.79 -15.47
N ASP A 87 -6.09 1.98 -15.39
CA ASP A 87 -5.43 3.28 -15.35
C ASP A 87 -4.88 3.67 -13.97
N LYS A 88 -5.14 2.86 -12.93
CA LYS A 88 -4.68 3.11 -11.56
C LYS A 88 -3.15 3.12 -11.45
N LYS A 89 -2.64 3.94 -10.53
CA LYS A 89 -1.19 4.15 -10.34
C LYS A 89 -0.42 2.87 -10.05
N VAL A 90 -1.04 1.92 -9.34
CA VAL A 90 -0.46 0.60 -9.09
C VAL A 90 -0.16 -0.18 -10.37
N PHE A 91 -0.91 0.02 -11.45
CA PHE A 91 -0.63 -0.64 -12.73
C PHE A 91 0.33 0.18 -13.59
N ARG A 92 0.27 1.51 -13.50
CA ARG A 92 1.09 2.41 -14.33
C ARG A 92 2.53 2.57 -13.85
N PHE A 93 2.77 2.54 -12.53
CA PHE A 93 4.04 2.94 -11.93
C PHE A 93 4.77 1.83 -11.18
N SER A 94 4.21 0.63 -11.09
CA SER A 94 4.91 -0.49 -10.48
C SER A 94 6.02 -0.98 -11.40
N LYS A 95 7.25 -1.06 -10.88
CA LYS A 95 8.39 -1.63 -11.61
C LYS A 95 8.25 -3.13 -11.84
N ILE A 96 7.50 -3.80 -10.97
CA ILE A 96 7.22 -5.24 -11.04
C ILE A 96 5.71 -5.41 -11.23
N PRO A 97 5.26 -6.27 -12.16
CA PRO A 97 3.84 -6.51 -12.38
C PRO A 97 3.11 -6.90 -11.08
N PRO A 98 1.99 -6.23 -10.73
CA PRO A 98 1.15 -6.62 -9.60
C PRO A 98 0.59 -8.03 -9.76
N LEU A 99 0.50 -8.78 -8.66
CA LEU A 99 -0.29 -10.01 -8.60
C LEU A 99 -1.69 -9.67 -8.12
N ILE A 100 -2.71 -10.27 -8.73
CA ILE A 100 -4.11 -10.05 -8.36
C ILE A 100 -4.68 -11.39 -7.90
N PHE A 101 -5.22 -11.40 -6.69
CA PHE A 101 -5.94 -12.54 -6.11
C PHE A 101 -7.41 -12.16 -5.99
N VAL A 102 -8.27 -12.99 -6.58
CA VAL A 102 -9.73 -12.80 -6.63
C VAL A 102 -10.41 -13.79 -5.71
#